data_AF-A0A1F6WUK6-F1
#
_entry.id   AF-A0A1F6WUK6-F1
#
_cell.length_a   1.000
_cell.length_b   1.000
_cell.length_c   1.000
_cell.angle_alpha   90.00
_cell.angle_beta   90.00
_cell.angle_gamma   90.00
#
_symmetry.space_group_name_H-M   'P 1'
#
loop_
_entity.id
_entity.type
_entity.pdbx_description
1 polymer ?
#
loop_
_entity_poly.entity_id
_entity_poly.type
_entity_poly.pdbx_seq_one_letter_code
_entity_poly.pdbx_strand_id
1 'polypeptide(L)'
;MKNFSLKFIDVMIGIVLGLGFQWWLVLDSTWQYVAFIFVYLDIVDNWIDYSPSLKKFPPKREIDVFLDLGIMFTFFLYIYSTQLTIIYFLTVFIVFKILDYFWLWSSEKEYKSTGIDKLFLDTWMRFNIFEAIITGILIAVTLLFSIQPLIIIIIFIVIRIITRILASLRYKKVHFV
;
A
#
# COMPACT_ATOMS: atom_id res chain seq x y z
N MET A 1 5.28 -11.58 -21.09
CA MET A 1 4.52 -10.83 -20.07
C MET A 1 4.99 -11.13 -18.65
N LYS A 2 4.97 -12.38 -18.15
CA LYS A 2 5.34 -12.72 -16.75
C LYS A 2 6.71 -12.17 -16.29
N ASN A 3 7.79 -12.43 -17.03
CA ASN A 3 9.13 -11.92 -16.69
C ASN A 3 9.30 -10.41 -16.94
N PHE A 4 8.42 -9.82 -17.75
CA PHE A 4 8.44 -8.39 -18.03
C PHE A 4 7.77 -7.61 -16.90
N SER A 5 6.60 -8.04 -16.42
CA SER A 5 5.89 -7.38 -15.30
C SER A 5 6.70 -7.39 -14.01
N LEU A 6 7.28 -8.53 -13.64
CA LEU A 6 8.10 -8.65 -12.43
C LEU A 6 9.32 -7.73 -12.48
N LYS A 7 10.10 -7.78 -13.57
CA LYS A 7 11.28 -6.92 -13.73
C LYS A 7 10.91 -5.43 -13.80
N PHE A 8 9.79 -5.11 -14.45
CA PHE A 8 9.28 -3.74 -14.51
C PHE A 8 8.95 -3.22 -13.11
N ILE A 9 8.24 -3.99 -12.30
CA ILE A 9 7.84 -3.61 -10.95
C ILE A 9 9.05 -3.46 -10.03
N ASP A 10 10.02 -4.37 -10.09
CA ASP A 10 11.27 -4.27 -9.32
C ASP A 10 12.04 -2.99 -9.66
N VAL A 11 12.15 -2.65 -10.96
CA VAL A 11 12.80 -1.41 -11.42
C VAL A 11 12.00 -0.18 -10.99
N MET A 12 10.68 -0.20 -11.15
CA MET A 12 9.81 0.93 -10.78
C MET A 12 9.86 1.22 -9.28
N ILE A 13 9.90 0.19 -8.43
CA ILE A 13 10.06 0.36 -6.98
C ILE A 13 11.43 0.98 -6.67
N GLY A 14 12.50 0.52 -7.32
CA GLY A 14 13.82 1.15 -7.20
C GLY A 14 13.81 2.63 -7.58
N ILE A 15 13.12 2.98 -8.67
CA ILE A 15 12.94 4.37 -9.11
C ILE A 15 12.13 5.18 -8.09
N VAL A 16 11.00 4.64 -7.62
CA VAL A 16 10.11 5.31 -6.64
C VAL A 16 10.86 5.60 -5.34
N LEU A 17 11.59 4.61 -4.82
CA LEU A 17 12.39 4.75 -3.61
C LEU A 17 13.57 5.74 -3.82
N GLY A 18 14.29 5.61 -4.95
CA GLY A 18 15.42 6.49 -5.28
C GLY A 18 15.03 7.95 -5.49
N LEU A 19 13.94 8.21 -6.23
CA LEU A 19 13.38 9.55 -6.39
C LEU A 19 12.79 10.06 -5.06
N GLY A 20 12.14 9.19 -4.31
CA GLY A 20 11.62 9.49 -2.99
C GLY A 20 12.67 10.09 -2.06
N PHE A 21 13.87 9.52 -2.04
CA PHE A 21 14.97 10.02 -1.20
C PHE A 21 15.39 11.46 -1.53
N GLN A 22 15.17 11.93 -2.76
CA GLN A 22 15.44 13.34 -3.12
C GLN A 22 14.50 14.30 -2.39
N TRP A 23 13.27 13.88 -2.09
CA TRP A 23 12.29 14.71 -1.39
C TRP A 23 12.50 14.78 0.12
N TRP A 24 13.36 13.93 0.69
CA TRP A 24 13.73 14.00 2.10
C TRP A 24 14.26 15.38 2.50
N LEU A 25 15.00 16.04 1.61
CA LEU A 25 15.60 17.36 1.85
C LEU A 25 14.58 18.49 1.87
N VAL A 26 13.37 18.26 1.37
CA VAL A 26 12.29 19.26 1.24
C VAL A 26 11.32 19.18 2.42
N LEU A 27 11.43 18.14 3.26
CA LEU A 27 10.57 18.00 4.44
C LEU A 27 10.89 19.08 5.48
N ASP A 28 9.87 19.65 6.09
CA ASP A 28 9.98 20.81 6.98
C ASP A 28 9.51 20.53 8.42
N SER A 29 8.77 19.46 8.63
CA SER A 29 8.05 19.21 9.88
C SER A 29 8.15 17.76 10.33
N THR A 30 8.14 17.56 11.65
CA THR A 30 8.40 16.25 12.27
C THR A 30 7.46 15.15 11.77
N TRP A 31 6.18 15.48 11.53
CA TRP A 31 5.22 14.49 11.03
C TRP A 31 5.55 14.01 9.61
N GLN A 32 6.13 14.88 8.77
CA GLN A 32 6.52 14.53 7.40
C GLN A 32 7.67 13.54 7.39
N TYR A 33 8.69 13.74 8.25
CA TYR A 33 9.79 12.78 8.39
C TYR A 33 9.31 11.42 8.88
N VAL A 34 8.41 11.39 9.89
CA VAL A 34 7.83 10.15 10.40
C VAL A 34 7.00 9.45 9.32
N ALA A 35 6.15 10.21 8.60
CA ALA A 35 5.37 9.70 7.50
C ALA A 35 6.27 9.16 6.37
N PHE A 36 7.34 9.87 6.02
CA PHE A 36 8.29 9.45 4.99
C PHE A 36 8.93 8.11 5.32
N ILE A 37 9.51 7.97 6.53
CA ILE A 37 10.13 6.70 6.95
C ILE A 37 9.10 5.58 6.89
N PHE A 38 7.89 5.83 7.39
CA PHE A 38 6.82 4.85 7.38
C PHE A 38 6.41 4.43 5.97
N VAL A 39 6.21 5.37 5.04
CA VAL A 39 5.90 5.07 3.64
C VAL A 39 6.99 4.24 2.99
N TYR A 40 8.26 4.58 3.26
CA TYR A 40 9.40 3.85 2.72
C TYR A 40 9.37 2.38 3.15
N LEU A 41 9.12 2.14 4.44
CA LEU A 41 8.95 0.79 4.98
C LEU A 41 7.71 0.09 4.41
N ASP A 42 6.59 0.81 4.27
CA ASP A 42 5.34 0.27 3.74
C ASP A 42 5.48 -0.16 2.27
N ILE A 43 6.18 0.61 1.45
CA ILE A 43 6.44 0.25 0.04
C ILE A 43 7.32 -1.00 -0.04
N VAL A 44 8.37 -1.09 0.77
CA VAL A 44 9.25 -2.27 0.83
C VAL A 44 8.47 -3.51 1.30
N ASP A 45 7.63 -3.36 2.32
CA ASP A 45 6.81 -4.46 2.86
C ASP A 45 5.78 -4.95 1.83
N ASN A 46 5.11 -4.02 1.13
CA ASN A 46 4.24 -4.37 0.00
C ASN A 46 5.01 -5.08 -1.10
N TRP A 47 6.20 -4.63 -1.46
CA TRP A 47 7.02 -5.29 -2.48
C TRP A 47 7.36 -6.75 -2.13
N ILE A 48 7.71 -7.02 -0.88
CA ILE A 48 8.04 -8.36 -0.37
C ILE A 48 6.85 -9.32 -0.55
N ASP A 49 5.63 -8.85 -0.34
CA ASP A 49 4.42 -9.68 -0.56
C ASP A 49 3.96 -9.73 -2.01
N TYR A 50 4.12 -8.63 -2.73
CA TYR A 50 3.63 -8.47 -4.08
C TYR A 50 4.47 -9.25 -5.09
N SER A 51 5.80 -9.31 -4.92
CA SER A 51 6.70 -10.03 -5.84
C SER A 51 6.41 -11.54 -5.92
N PRO A 52 6.24 -12.28 -4.79
CA PRO A 52 5.75 -13.67 -4.84
C PRO A 52 4.34 -13.79 -5.39
N SER A 53 3.46 -12.82 -5.11
CA SER A 53 2.07 -12.85 -5.56
C SER A 53 1.96 -12.69 -7.08
N LEU A 54 2.72 -11.79 -7.71
CA LEU A 54 2.82 -11.66 -9.18
C LEU A 54 3.42 -12.89 -9.86
N LYS A 55 4.29 -13.65 -9.18
CA LYS A 55 4.78 -14.93 -9.70
C LYS A 55 3.66 -15.98 -9.74
N LYS A 56 2.75 -15.95 -8.76
CA LYS A 56 1.58 -16.85 -8.68
C LYS A 56 0.42 -16.40 -9.57
N PHE A 57 0.14 -15.10 -9.60
CA PHE A 57 -0.96 -14.44 -10.30
C PHE A 57 -0.40 -13.43 -11.30
N PRO A 58 0.28 -13.86 -12.38
CA PRO A 58 0.75 -12.92 -13.38
C PRO A 58 -0.45 -12.24 -14.09
N PRO A 59 -0.31 -10.97 -14.52
CA PRO A 59 -1.38 -10.31 -15.26
C PRO A 59 -1.66 -11.07 -16.57
N LYS A 60 -2.94 -11.35 -16.82
CA LYS A 60 -3.41 -11.96 -18.08
C LYS A 60 -4.24 -10.99 -18.91
N ARG A 61 -4.80 -9.96 -18.28
CA ARG A 61 -5.61 -8.94 -18.93
C ARG A 61 -4.88 -7.61 -18.91
N GLU A 62 -5.19 -6.77 -19.89
CA GLU A 62 -4.68 -5.40 -19.96
C GLU A 62 -5.04 -4.61 -18.70
N ILE A 63 -6.23 -4.82 -18.14
CA ILE A 63 -6.67 -4.16 -16.91
C ILE A 63 -5.76 -4.47 -15.72
N ASP A 64 -5.19 -5.67 -15.63
CA ASP A 64 -4.27 -6.03 -14.55
C ASP A 64 -2.95 -5.25 -14.70
N VAL A 65 -2.49 -5.05 -15.94
CA VAL A 65 -1.31 -4.22 -16.22
C VAL A 65 -1.57 -2.75 -15.88
N PHE A 66 -2.77 -2.23 -16.18
CA PHE A 66 -3.16 -0.88 -15.78
C PHE A 66 -3.28 -0.74 -14.26
N LEU A 67 -3.72 -1.78 -13.55
CA LEU A 67 -3.75 -1.80 -12.08
C LEU A 67 -2.32 -1.83 -11.50
N ASP A 68 -1.42 -2.66 -12.03
CA ASP A 68 -0.01 -2.70 -11.63
C ASP A 68 0.63 -1.30 -11.82
N LEU A 69 0.41 -0.66 -12.97
CA LEU A 69 0.88 0.71 -13.25
C LEU A 69 0.27 1.73 -12.30
N GLY A 70 -1.03 1.64 -12.04
CA GLY A 70 -1.74 2.51 -11.11
C GLY A 70 -1.18 2.39 -9.70
N ILE A 71 -0.91 1.17 -9.22
CA ILE A 71 -0.31 0.92 -7.91
C ILE A 71 1.09 1.55 -7.83
N MET A 72 1.94 1.34 -8.85
CA MET A 72 3.28 1.96 -8.88
C MET A 72 3.21 3.49 -8.88
N PHE A 73 2.27 4.06 -9.64
CA PHE A 73 2.04 5.50 -9.63
C PHE A 73 1.54 6.00 -8.27
N THR A 74 0.68 5.25 -7.60
CA THR A 74 0.26 5.60 -6.23
C THR A 74 1.40 5.52 -5.23
N PHE A 75 2.36 4.59 -5.36
CA PHE A 75 3.55 4.59 -4.50
C PHE A 75 4.41 5.82 -4.68
N PHE A 76 4.60 6.26 -5.93
CA PHE A 76 5.24 7.54 -6.22
C PHE A 76 4.51 8.70 -5.54
N LEU A 77 3.18 8.79 -5.74
CA LEU A 77 2.36 9.82 -5.11
C LEU A 77 2.38 9.72 -3.58
N TYR A 78 2.50 8.52 -3.02
CA TYR A 78 2.43 8.30 -1.59
C TYR A 78 3.68 8.85 -0.90
N ILE A 79 4.87 8.59 -1.45
CA ILE A 79 6.08 9.26 -0.96
C ILE A 79 6.00 10.76 -1.24
N TYR A 80 5.59 11.18 -2.46
CA TYR A 80 5.48 12.60 -2.81
C TYR A 80 4.51 13.36 -1.90
N SER A 81 3.45 12.71 -1.41
CA SER A 81 2.47 13.33 -0.54
C SER A 81 3.00 13.73 0.84
N THR A 82 4.15 13.19 1.25
CA THR A 82 4.77 13.49 2.55
C THR A 82 5.23 14.94 2.68
N GLN A 83 5.51 15.64 1.59
CA GLN A 83 5.82 17.08 1.56
C GLN A 83 4.58 17.98 1.40
N LEU A 84 3.39 17.39 1.25
CA LEU A 84 2.14 18.12 1.08
C LEU A 84 1.37 18.16 2.40
N THR A 85 0.04 18.13 2.33
CA THR A 85 -0.83 18.11 3.51
C THR A 85 -1.11 16.68 3.96
N ILE A 86 -1.36 16.51 5.26
CA ILE A 86 -1.77 15.21 5.81
C ILE A 86 -3.04 14.66 5.14
N ILE A 87 -3.96 15.53 4.74
CA ILE A 87 -5.18 15.11 4.03
C ILE A 87 -4.82 14.51 2.68
N TYR A 88 -3.91 15.14 1.94
CA TYR A 88 -3.44 14.62 0.66
C TYR A 88 -2.73 13.27 0.84
N PHE A 89 -1.88 13.15 1.86
CA PHE A 89 -1.22 11.89 2.25
C PHE A 89 -2.22 10.75 2.49
N LEU A 90 -3.22 10.98 3.35
CA LEU A 90 -4.24 9.99 3.68
C LEU A 90 -5.12 9.65 2.46
N THR A 91 -5.37 10.63 1.58
CA THR A 91 -6.15 10.41 0.35
C THR A 91 -5.41 9.51 -0.63
N VAL A 92 -4.11 9.75 -0.84
CA VAL A 92 -3.29 8.89 -1.71
C VAL A 92 -3.26 7.46 -1.18
N PHE A 93 -3.18 7.28 0.14
CA PHE A 93 -3.27 5.96 0.76
C PHE A 93 -4.61 5.26 0.45
N ILE A 94 -5.74 5.97 0.54
CA ILE A 94 -7.05 5.41 0.16
C ILE A 94 -7.06 4.98 -1.30
N VAL A 95 -6.52 5.80 -2.20
CA VAL A 95 -6.45 5.46 -3.64
C VAL A 95 -5.63 4.19 -3.85
N PHE A 96 -4.47 4.08 -3.20
CA PHE A 96 -3.67 2.85 -3.22
C PHE A 96 -4.48 1.62 -2.77
N LYS A 97 -5.19 1.72 -1.63
CA LYS A 97 -6.00 0.63 -1.09
C LYS A 97 -7.12 0.18 -2.03
N ILE A 98 -7.74 1.12 -2.72
CA ILE A 98 -8.78 0.83 -3.72
C ILE A 98 -8.19 0.11 -4.93
N LEU A 99 -7.05 0.57 -5.46
CA LEU A 99 -6.39 -0.10 -6.59
C LEU A 99 -5.93 -1.51 -6.23
N ASP A 100 -5.33 -1.69 -5.06
CA ASP A 100 -4.88 -3.00 -4.59
C ASP A 100 -6.06 -3.96 -4.37
N TYR A 101 -7.20 -3.46 -3.84
CA TYR A 101 -8.43 -4.25 -3.77
C TYR A 101 -8.88 -4.75 -5.15
N PHE A 102 -8.92 -3.88 -6.17
CA PHE A 102 -9.33 -4.28 -7.51
C PHE A 102 -8.34 -5.26 -8.15
N TRP A 103 -7.05 -5.10 -7.88
CA TRP A 103 -6.01 -6.03 -8.32
C TRP A 103 -6.20 -7.43 -7.73
N LEU A 104 -6.43 -7.52 -6.42
CA LEU A 104 -6.72 -8.79 -5.73
C LEU A 104 -8.01 -9.44 -6.24
N TRP A 105 -9.05 -8.63 -6.45
CA TRP A 105 -10.34 -9.11 -6.97
C TRP A 105 -10.24 -9.64 -8.40
N SER A 106 -9.50 -8.94 -9.27
CA SER A 106 -9.22 -9.41 -10.63
C SER A 106 -8.47 -10.75 -10.60
N SER A 107 -7.44 -10.83 -9.75
CA SER A 107 -6.66 -12.04 -9.52
C SER A 107 -7.53 -13.22 -9.03
N GLU A 108 -8.43 -12.99 -8.07
CA GLU A 108 -9.32 -14.03 -7.56
C GLU A 108 -10.26 -14.56 -8.65
N LYS A 109 -10.89 -13.67 -9.40
CA LYS A 109 -11.82 -14.03 -10.48
C LYS A 109 -11.18 -14.86 -11.57
N GLU A 110 -9.92 -14.56 -11.89
CA GLU A 110 -9.24 -15.18 -13.00
C GLU A 110 -8.54 -16.49 -12.65
N TYR A 111 -7.96 -16.57 -11.45
CA TYR A 111 -7.20 -17.74 -11.03
C TYR A 111 -8.03 -18.74 -10.23
N LYS A 112 -9.24 -18.36 -9.79
CA LYS A 112 -10.14 -19.20 -8.97
C LYS A 112 -9.37 -19.86 -7.83
N SER A 113 -8.59 -19.04 -7.12
CA SER A 113 -7.68 -19.48 -6.07
C SER A 113 -8.39 -20.39 -5.05
N THR A 114 -7.69 -21.40 -4.56
CA THR A 114 -8.18 -22.33 -3.53
C THR A 114 -7.20 -22.44 -2.35
N GLY A 115 -7.67 -22.92 -1.21
CA GLY A 115 -6.83 -23.12 -0.03
C GLY A 115 -6.21 -21.82 0.51
N ILE A 116 -4.90 -21.84 0.76
CA ILE A 116 -4.15 -20.74 1.38
C ILE A 116 -4.14 -19.49 0.51
N ASP A 117 -4.07 -19.65 -0.81
CA ASP A 117 -4.03 -18.54 -1.76
C ASP A 117 -5.35 -17.76 -1.76
N LYS A 118 -6.49 -18.45 -1.63
CA LYS A 118 -7.79 -17.79 -1.46
C LYS A 118 -7.87 -17.03 -0.14
N LEU A 119 -7.43 -17.67 0.94
CA LEU A 119 -7.42 -17.05 2.26
C LEU A 119 -6.57 -15.77 2.29
N PHE A 120 -5.43 -15.77 1.59
CA PHE A 120 -4.58 -14.59 1.42
C PHE A 120 -5.32 -13.46 0.69
N LEU A 121 -5.88 -13.74 -0.50
CA LEU A 121 -6.61 -12.74 -1.30
C LEU A 121 -7.81 -12.17 -0.52
N ASP A 122 -8.64 -13.04 0.07
CA ASP A 122 -9.82 -12.65 0.88
C ASP A 122 -9.44 -11.80 2.08
N THR A 123 -8.32 -12.11 2.71
CA THR A 123 -7.83 -11.37 3.88
C THR A 123 -7.41 -9.97 3.47
N TRP A 124 -6.56 -9.83 2.45
CA TRP A 124 -6.08 -8.53 1.99
C TRP A 124 -7.17 -7.66 1.38
N MET A 125 -8.12 -8.24 0.63
CA MET A 125 -9.28 -7.51 0.13
C MET A 125 -10.11 -6.89 1.27
N ARG A 126 -10.38 -7.65 2.34
CA ARG A 126 -11.12 -7.14 3.50
C ARG A 126 -10.35 -6.06 4.24
N PHE A 127 -9.05 -6.26 4.44
CA PHE A 127 -8.22 -5.28 5.14
C PHE A 127 -8.02 -4.00 4.33
N ASN A 128 -7.93 -4.07 3.00
CA ASN A 128 -7.87 -2.87 2.16
C ASN A 128 -9.13 -2.01 2.29
N ILE A 129 -10.32 -2.63 2.32
CA ILE A 129 -11.57 -1.90 2.56
C ILE A 129 -11.58 -1.29 3.98
N PHE A 130 -11.23 -2.09 4.98
CA PHE A 130 -11.19 -1.63 6.37
C PHE A 130 -10.24 -0.44 6.57
N GLU A 131 -9.04 -0.51 6.00
CA GLU A 131 -8.06 0.55 6.07
C GLU A 131 -8.49 1.80 5.30
N ALA A 132 -9.13 1.64 4.14
CA ALA A 132 -9.70 2.77 3.40
C ALA A 132 -10.79 3.49 4.21
N ILE A 133 -11.69 2.73 4.86
CA ILE A 133 -12.76 3.29 5.70
C ILE A 133 -12.16 4.05 6.90
N ILE A 134 -11.25 3.42 7.65
CA ILE A 134 -10.64 4.05 8.81
C ILE A 134 -9.83 5.29 8.41
N THR A 135 -9.12 5.23 7.28
CA THR A 135 -8.40 6.39 6.77
C THR A 135 -9.38 7.51 6.39
N GLY A 136 -10.53 7.18 5.80
CA GLY A 136 -11.61 8.14 5.55
C GLY A 136 -12.14 8.78 6.84
N ILE A 137 -12.27 8.01 7.92
CA ILE A 137 -12.61 8.54 9.25
C ILE A 137 -11.52 9.49 9.77
N LEU A 138 -10.23 9.13 9.62
CA LEU A 138 -9.12 10.01 10.00
C LEU A 138 -9.11 11.31 9.20
N ILE A 139 -9.44 11.28 7.90
CA ILE A 139 -9.60 12.49 7.08
C ILE A 139 -10.74 13.34 7.63
N ALA A 140 -11.91 12.76 7.89
CA ALA A 140 -13.05 13.49 8.45
C ALA A 140 -12.70 14.11 9.82
N VAL A 141 -12.02 13.37 10.69
CA VAL A 141 -11.53 13.85 11.99
C VAL A 141 -10.55 15.02 11.81
N THR A 142 -9.63 14.92 10.85
CA THR A 142 -8.65 15.99 10.57
C THR A 142 -9.31 17.25 10.00
N LEU A 143 -10.38 17.11 9.23
CA LEU A 143 -11.13 18.24 8.67
C LEU A 143 -12.04 18.92 9.69
N LEU A 144 -12.67 18.14 10.58
CA LEU A 144 -13.63 18.63 11.56
C LEU A 144 -12.96 19.14 12.84
N PHE A 145 -11.77 18.62 13.16
CA PHE A 145 -11.03 18.96 14.37
C PHE A 145 -9.61 19.41 14.01
N SER A 146 -9.15 20.51 14.61
CA SER A 146 -7.79 21.04 14.42
C SER A 146 -6.75 20.23 15.20
N ILE A 147 -6.63 18.93 14.89
CA ILE A 147 -5.69 18.01 15.54
C ILE A 147 -4.30 18.16 14.90
N GLN A 148 -3.27 18.11 15.72
CA GLN A 148 -1.88 18.16 15.25
C GLN A 148 -1.59 16.98 14.28
N PRO A 149 -1.05 17.24 13.08
CA PRO A 149 -0.80 16.19 12.06
C PRO A 149 0.00 14.99 12.58
N LEU A 150 0.96 15.23 13.47
CA LEU A 150 1.78 14.17 14.07
C LEU A 150 0.94 13.13 14.81
N ILE A 151 -0.11 13.56 15.53
CA ILE A 151 -1.00 12.65 16.27
C ILE A 151 -1.76 11.76 15.30
N ILE A 152 -2.28 12.34 14.22
CA ILE A 152 -3.01 11.60 13.18
C ILE A 152 -2.11 10.58 12.49
N ILE A 153 -0.85 10.94 12.17
CA ILE A 153 0.12 10.01 11.60
C ILE A 153 0.44 8.87 12.57
N ILE A 154 0.64 9.14 13.86
CA ILE A 154 0.89 8.07 14.84
C ILE A 154 -0.30 7.10 14.91
N ILE A 155 -1.52 7.62 14.98
CA ILE A 155 -2.74 6.80 14.98
C ILE A 155 -2.82 5.96 13.70
N PHE A 156 -2.58 6.59 12.54
CA PHE A 156 -2.56 5.91 11.25
C PHE A 156 -1.53 4.77 11.21
N ILE A 157 -0.29 5.00 11.66
CA ILE A 157 0.77 4.00 11.72
C ILE A 157 0.38 2.83 12.63
N VAL A 158 -0.16 3.12 13.82
CA VAL A 158 -0.60 2.07 14.76
C VAL A 158 -1.69 1.20 14.13
N ILE A 159 -2.67 1.79 13.44
CA ILE A 159 -3.73 1.07 12.74
C ILE A 159 -3.15 0.16 11.64
N ARG A 160 -2.18 0.67 10.87
CA ARG A 160 -1.49 -0.12 9.82
C ARG A 160 -0.76 -1.31 10.41
N ILE A 161 0.00 -1.11 11.50
CA ILE A 161 0.72 -2.18 12.19
C ILE A 161 -0.24 -3.25 12.70
N ILE A 162 -1.33 -2.84 13.37
CA ILE A 162 -2.35 -3.77 13.87
C ILE A 162 -2.97 -4.56 12.72
N THR A 163 -3.34 -3.89 11.64
CA THR A 163 -3.91 -4.54 10.46
C THR A 163 -2.95 -5.55 9.86
N ARG A 164 -1.67 -5.19 9.74
CA ARG A 164 -0.61 -6.07 9.23
C ARG A 164 -0.43 -7.33 10.09
N ILE A 165 -0.42 -7.18 11.41
CA ILE A 165 -0.33 -8.30 12.36
C ILE A 165 -1.54 -9.22 12.20
N LEU A 166 -2.76 -8.67 12.21
CA LEU A 166 -3.99 -9.44 12.08
C LEU A 166 -4.10 -10.16 10.74
N ALA A 167 -3.69 -9.52 9.64
CA ALA A 167 -3.62 -10.14 8.33
C ALA A 167 -2.66 -11.33 8.34
N SER A 168 -1.43 -11.13 8.84
CA SER A 168 -0.40 -12.17 8.86
C SER A 168 -0.75 -13.37 9.74
N LEU A 169 -1.48 -13.15 10.85
CA LEU A 169 -2.03 -14.21 11.69
C LEU A 169 -3.07 -15.06 10.96
N ARG A 170 -3.90 -14.47 10.10
CA ARG A 170 -4.97 -15.19 9.38
C ARG A 170 -4.44 -16.19 8.37
N TYR A 171 -3.46 -15.81 7.54
CA TYR A 171 -2.90 -16.71 6.53
C TYR A 171 -1.61 -17.42 6.99
N LYS A 172 -1.30 -17.40 8.30
CA LYS A 172 -0.23 -18.14 8.97
C LYS A 172 1.16 -17.98 8.33
N LYS A 173 1.52 -16.75 7.94
CA LYS A 173 2.86 -16.43 7.40
C LYS A 173 3.79 -15.74 8.40
N VAL A 174 3.34 -15.55 9.65
CA VAL A 174 4.26 -15.19 10.74
C VAL A 174 4.92 -16.48 11.22
N HIS A 175 6.18 -16.65 10.83
CA HIS A 175 7.07 -17.78 11.13
C HIS A 175 6.72 -19.10 10.43
N PHE A 176 7.24 -19.32 9.22
CA PHE A 176 7.84 -20.59 8.78
C PHE A 176 8.58 -20.32 7.47
N VAL A 177 9.76 -19.70 7.58
CA VAL A 177 10.93 -20.16 6.81
C VAL A 177 11.63 -21.18 7.71
#